data_AF-M7AI97-F1
#
_entry.id   AF-M7AI97-F1
#
_cell.length_a   1.000
_cell.length_b   1.000
_cell.length_c   1.000
_cell.angle_alpha   90.00
_cell.angle_beta   90.00
_cell.angle_gamma   90.00
#
_symmetry.space_group_name_H-M   'P 1'
#
loop_
_entity.id
_entity.type
_entity.pdbx_description
1 polymer ?
#
loop_
_entity_poly.entity_id
_entity_poly.type
_entity_poly.pdbx_seq_one_letter_code
_entity_poly.pdbx_strand_id
1 'polypeptide(L)'
;MELAKTIWQTPATITPTSKRLDSKYFVPSKGSEFLFTHPSPNSLVVNVANQKNESQHFHSTPSDKDNKRLDSFDRKVYSSSTLQFKVVNYAVLLAKYDHKNYAKVMQFIDDVSEDKRQRFKAVVSEGKLVSHAVLQATIDAADAAARSTAMAVVMQRSS
;
A
#
# COMPACT_ATOMS: atom_id res chain seq x y z
N MET A 1 -8.55 -15.97 -4.23
CA MET A 1 -8.43 -16.55 -2.86
C MET A 1 -7.18 -17.39 -2.65
N GLU A 2 -6.66 -18.09 -3.67
CA GLU A 2 -5.49 -18.98 -3.51
C GLU A 2 -4.23 -18.28 -2.94
N LEU A 3 -3.93 -17.05 -3.39
CA LEU A 3 -2.80 -16.28 -2.84
C LEU A 3 -2.95 -16.02 -1.32
N ALA A 4 -4.16 -15.68 -0.86
CA ALA A 4 -4.42 -15.46 0.55
C ALA A 4 -4.23 -16.75 1.35
N LYS A 5 -4.70 -17.90 0.84
CA LYS A 5 -4.52 -19.19 1.49
C LYS A 5 -3.04 -19.54 1.68
N THR A 6 -2.21 -19.36 0.65
CA THR A 6 -0.76 -19.60 0.74
C THR A 6 -0.08 -18.70 1.77
N ILE A 7 -0.47 -17.42 1.81
CA ILE A 7 0.06 -16.45 2.78
C ILE A 7 -0.31 -16.85 4.22
N TRP A 8 -1.56 -17.28 4.42
CA TRP A 8 -2.09 -17.69 5.72
C TRP A 8 -1.52 -19.01 6.26
N GLN A 9 -0.91 -19.84 5.41
CA GLN A 9 -0.28 -21.09 5.86
C GLN A 9 1.03 -20.86 6.62
N THR A 10 1.75 -19.76 6.39
CA THR A 10 3.05 -19.50 7.04
C THR A 10 3.30 -18.02 7.33
N PRO A 11 2.43 -17.36 8.11
CA PRO A 11 2.45 -15.90 8.31
C PRO A 11 3.75 -15.38 8.95
N ALA A 12 4.39 -16.18 9.82
CA ALA A 12 5.63 -15.79 10.50
C ALA A 12 6.86 -15.77 9.56
N THR A 13 6.85 -16.56 8.48
CA THR A 13 8.02 -16.76 7.60
C THR A 13 7.98 -15.92 6.33
N ILE A 14 6.91 -15.13 6.12
CA ILE A 14 6.77 -14.31 4.93
C ILE A 14 7.90 -13.29 4.83
N THR A 15 8.50 -13.26 3.64
CA THR A 15 9.51 -12.28 3.27
C THR A 15 8.87 -10.90 3.11
N PRO A 16 9.58 -9.83 3.47
CA PRO A 16 9.14 -8.46 3.19
C PRO A 16 8.79 -8.28 1.71
N THR A 17 7.92 -7.32 1.44
CA THR A 17 7.46 -6.98 0.09
C THR A 17 8.62 -6.75 -0.87
N SER A 18 8.53 -7.35 -2.07
CA SER A 18 9.66 -7.32 -3.02
C SER A 18 9.91 -5.89 -3.53
N LYS A 19 11.18 -5.46 -3.58
CA LYS A 19 11.59 -4.15 -4.14
C LYS A 19 11.11 -3.94 -5.58
N ARG A 20 10.87 -5.02 -6.33
CA ARG A 20 10.34 -4.97 -7.70
C ARG A 20 8.90 -4.43 -7.76
N LEU A 21 8.09 -4.70 -6.74
CA LEU A 21 6.72 -4.17 -6.67
C LEU A 21 6.74 -2.69 -6.30
N ASP A 22 7.67 -2.27 -5.44
CA ASP A 22 7.83 -0.86 -5.08
C ASP A 22 8.12 0.03 -6.29
N SER A 23 8.95 -0.43 -7.24
CA SER A 23 9.22 0.32 -8.47
C SER A 23 8.05 0.32 -9.45
N LYS A 24 7.24 -0.76 -9.47
CA LYS A 24 6.12 -0.91 -10.42
C LYS A 24 4.98 0.06 -10.14
N TYR A 25 4.68 0.31 -8.87
CA TYR A 25 3.59 1.18 -8.44
C TYR A 25 4.07 2.56 -8.00
N PHE A 26 5.29 2.93 -8.38
CA PHE A 26 5.82 4.26 -8.11
C PHE A 26 5.06 5.29 -8.95
N VAL A 27 4.33 6.17 -8.27
CA VAL A 27 3.67 7.32 -8.87
C VAL A 27 4.44 8.55 -8.39
N PRO A 28 5.25 9.19 -9.25
CA PRO A 28 5.93 10.42 -8.89
C PRO A 28 4.88 11.51 -8.65
N SER A 29 4.77 12.02 -7.42
CA SER A 29 4.02 13.25 -7.15
C SER A 29 4.84 14.15 -6.23
N LYS A 30 4.99 15.41 -6.65
CA LYS A 30 5.81 16.41 -5.94
C LYS A 30 5.29 16.58 -4.52
N GLY A 31 6.16 16.39 -3.53
CA GLY A 31 5.82 16.53 -2.11
C GLY A 31 5.33 15.25 -1.43
N SER A 32 5.35 14.09 -2.11
CA SER A 32 5.00 12.79 -1.53
C SER A 32 6.22 11.89 -1.24
N GLU A 33 7.44 12.42 -1.42
CA GLU A 33 8.69 11.66 -1.31
C GLU A 33 8.90 11.09 0.10
N PHE A 34 8.34 11.77 1.11
CA PHE A 34 8.35 11.33 2.50
C PHE A 34 7.57 10.02 2.73
N LEU A 35 6.60 9.70 1.87
CA LEU A 35 5.83 8.45 1.95
C LEU A 35 6.62 7.24 1.44
N PHE A 36 7.75 7.47 0.79
CA PHE A 36 8.57 6.44 0.15
C PHE A 36 9.94 6.27 0.80
N THR A 37 10.23 7.09 1.81
CA THR A 37 11.47 7.04 2.56
C THR A 37 11.16 6.44 3.93
N HIS A 38 11.85 5.37 4.30
CA HIS A 38 11.73 4.82 5.64
C HIS A 38 12.09 5.94 6.64
N PRO A 39 11.24 6.26 7.62
CA PRO A 39 11.63 7.20 8.64
C PRO A 39 12.90 6.65 9.27
N SER A 40 13.98 7.44 9.25
CA SER A 40 15.15 7.09 10.04
C SER A 40 14.72 7.09 11.50
N PRO A 41 15.33 6.26 12.36
CA PRO A 41 15.12 6.33 13.80
C PRO A 41 15.76 7.62 14.34
N ASN A 42 15.26 8.77 13.90
CA ASN A 42 15.63 10.08 14.41
C ASN A 42 14.75 10.36 15.61
N SER A 43 15.10 9.76 16.74
CA SER A 43 14.64 10.21 18.04
C SER A 43 15.86 10.32 18.94
N LEU A 44 16.03 11.49 19.58
CA LEU A 44 17.01 11.69 20.63
C LEU A 44 16.93 10.57 21.69
N VAL A 45 15.73 10.02 21.91
CA VAL A 45 15.45 8.90 22.80
C VAL A 45 16.12 7.60 22.35
N VAL A 46 16.13 7.29 21.05
CA VAL A 46 16.80 6.09 20.49
C VAL A 46 18.32 6.21 20.64
N ASN A 47 18.89 7.39 20.38
CA ASN A 47 20.33 7.63 20.59
C ASN A 47 20.72 7.51 22.07
N VAL A 48 19.92 8.07 22.98
CA VAL A 48 20.16 7.97 24.44
C VAL A 48 19.98 6.52 24.94
N ALA A 49 18.99 5.78 24.42
CA ALA A 49 18.78 4.37 24.74
C ALA A 49 19.92 3.48 24.22
N ASN A 50 20.43 3.75 23.01
CA ASN A 50 21.56 3.03 22.44
C ASN A 50 22.87 3.29 23.21
N GLN A 51 23.15 4.54 23.60
CA GLN A 51 24.30 4.85 24.47
C GLN A 51 24.19 4.16 25.84
N LYS A 52 22.98 4.08 26.39
CA LYS A 52 22.74 3.35 27.64
C LYS A 52 22.95 1.84 27.47
N ASN A 53 22.55 1.26 26.34
CA ASN A 53 22.76 -0.16 26.04
C ASN A 53 24.25 -0.50 25.79
N GLU A 54 25.02 0.38 25.14
CA GLU A 54 26.48 0.21 25.01
C GLU A 54 27.18 0.19 26.38
N SER A 55 26.66 0.92 27.38
CA SER A 55 27.17 0.86 28.76
C SER A 55 26.77 -0.41 29.54
N GLN A 56 25.80 -1.21 29.03
CA GLN A 56 25.28 -2.42 29.67
C GLN A 56 25.80 -3.73 29.05
N HIS A 57 26.89 -3.68 28.29
CA HIS A 57 27.37 -4.76 27.41
C HIS A 57 27.77 -6.10 28.06
N PHE A 58 27.46 -6.38 29.33
CA PHE A 58 27.91 -7.57 30.04
C PHE A 58 26.95 -8.76 30.09
N HIS A 59 25.67 -8.64 29.67
CA HIS A 59 24.80 -9.81 29.57
C HIS A 59 23.81 -9.71 28.41
N SER A 60 23.88 -10.64 27.47
CA SER A 60 22.81 -10.90 26.49
C SER A 60 21.61 -11.51 27.22
N THR A 61 20.76 -10.66 27.78
CA THR A 61 19.48 -11.04 28.39
C THR A 61 18.46 -11.45 27.34
N PRO A 62 17.44 -12.28 27.69
CA PRO A 62 16.39 -12.72 26.76
C PRO A 62 15.68 -11.58 26.01
N SER A 63 15.61 -10.40 26.61
CA SER A 63 15.00 -9.19 26.05
C SER A 63 15.62 -8.74 24.72
N ASP A 64 16.91 -8.96 24.46
CA ASP A 64 17.57 -8.52 23.21
C ASP A 64 17.05 -9.32 21.98
N LYS A 65 16.70 -10.60 22.16
CA LYS A 65 16.16 -11.43 21.06
C LYS A 65 14.74 -11.02 20.67
N ASP A 66 13.92 -10.70 21.66
CA ASP A 66 12.53 -10.31 21.43
C ASP A 66 12.44 -8.89 20.85
N ASN A 67 13.30 -7.97 21.29
CA ASN A 67 13.40 -6.62 20.70
C ASN A 67 13.82 -6.67 19.22
N LYS A 68 14.81 -7.51 18.87
CA LYS A 68 15.24 -7.72 17.47
C LYS A 68 14.13 -8.33 16.60
N ARG A 69 13.32 -9.24 17.16
CA ARG A 69 12.17 -9.82 16.47
C ARG A 69 11.09 -8.77 16.21
N LEU A 70 10.83 -7.92 17.20
CA LEU A 70 9.82 -6.87 17.12
C LEU A 70 10.22 -5.78 16.11
N ASP A 71 11.46 -5.31 16.11
CA ASP A 71 11.99 -4.40 15.08
C ASP A 71 11.85 -5.00 13.65
N SER A 72 12.20 -6.28 13.49
CA SER A 72 12.05 -6.96 12.20
C SER A 72 10.60 -7.06 11.73
N PHE A 73 9.67 -7.19 12.68
CA PHE A 73 8.24 -7.21 12.42
C PHE A 73 7.71 -5.82 12.05
N ASP A 74 8.08 -4.80 12.81
CA ASP A 74 7.71 -3.40 12.55
C ASP A 74 8.15 -2.96 11.16
N ARG A 75 9.40 -3.27 10.77
CA ARG A 75 9.92 -2.97 9.44
C ARG A 75 9.15 -3.69 8.33
N LYS A 76 8.69 -4.93 8.56
CA LYS A 76 7.84 -5.67 7.62
C LYS A 76 6.46 -5.03 7.49
N VAL A 77 5.83 -4.66 8.61
CA VAL A 77 4.51 -4.02 8.61
C VAL A 77 4.57 -2.67 7.91
N TYR A 78 5.58 -1.84 8.19
CA TYR A 78 5.80 -0.56 7.53
C TYR A 78 5.98 -0.74 6.01
N SER A 79 6.86 -1.65 5.59
CA SER A 79 7.14 -1.90 4.17
C SER A 79 5.91 -2.45 3.42
N SER A 80 5.12 -3.31 4.07
CA SER A 80 3.88 -3.86 3.49
C SER A 80 2.82 -2.78 3.35
N SER A 81 2.59 -1.99 4.40
CA SER A 81 1.57 -0.93 4.40
C SER A 81 1.91 0.17 3.39
N THR A 82 3.19 0.53 3.28
CA THR A 82 3.66 1.49 2.27
C THR A 82 3.46 0.97 0.85
N LEU A 83 3.73 -0.32 0.59
CA LEU A 83 3.45 -0.90 -0.73
C LEU A 83 1.95 -0.91 -1.03
N GLN A 84 1.12 -1.32 -0.07
CA GLN A 84 -0.34 -1.30 -0.23
C GLN A 84 -0.81 0.11 -0.60
N PHE A 85 -0.34 1.13 0.11
CA PHE A 85 -0.66 2.52 -0.20
C PHE A 85 -0.27 2.91 -1.64
N LYS A 86 0.94 2.54 -2.10
CA LYS A 86 1.38 2.78 -3.50
C LYS A 86 0.47 2.08 -4.52
N VAL A 87 0.19 0.80 -4.32
CA VAL A 87 -0.68 -0.01 -5.20
C VAL A 87 -2.05 0.63 -5.31
N VAL A 88 -2.60 1.03 -4.18
CA VAL A 88 -3.92 1.63 -4.11
C VAL A 88 -3.95 3.01 -4.77
N ASN A 89 -2.96 3.87 -4.52
CA ASN A 89 -2.85 5.17 -5.19
C ASN A 89 -2.77 5.02 -6.72
N TYR A 90 -1.99 4.04 -7.20
CA TYR A 90 -1.93 3.71 -8.62
C TYR A 90 -3.28 3.21 -9.17
N ALA A 91 -3.98 2.35 -8.43
CA ALA A 91 -5.30 1.87 -8.81
C ALA A 91 -6.35 2.99 -8.87
N VAL A 92 -6.30 3.99 -7.97
CA VAL A 92 -7.17 5.18 -8.02
C VAL A 92 -6.96 5.94 -9.34
N LEU A 93 -5.70 6.13 -9.74
CA LEU A 93 -5.38 6.82 -10.99
C LEU A 93 -5.92 6.07 -12.21
N LEU A 94 -5.75 4.74 -12.24
CA LEU A 94 -6.30 3.90 -13.31
C LEU A 94 -7.83 3.99 -13.36
N ALA A 95 -8.52 3.86 -12.23
CA ALA A 95 -9.98 3.92 -12.19
C ALA A 95 -10.52 5.28 -12.66
N LYS A 96 -9.86 6.38 -12.28
CA LYS A 96 -10.19 7.73 -12.77
C LYS A 96 -9.98 7.86 -14.28
N TYR A 97 -8.89 7.29 -14.80
CA TYR A 97 -8.61 7.32 -16.24
C TYR A 97 -9.63 6.49 -17.03
N ASP A 98 -9.96 5.30 -16.52
CA ASP A 98 -10.94 4.40 -17.13
C ASP A 98 -12.33 5.02 -17.19
N HIS A 99 -12.78 5.67 -16.11
CA HIS A 99 -14.03 6.44 -16.11
C HIS A 99 -14.06 7.53 -17.19
N LYS A 100 -12.95 8.26 -17.36
CA LYS A 100 -12.80 9.27 -18.44
C LYS A 100 -12.79 8.63 -19.83
N ASN A 101 -12.20 7.44 -19.98
CA ASN A 101 -12.20 6.74 -21.25
C ASN A 101 -13.61 6.35 -21.69
N TYR A 102 -14.45 5.85 -20.79
CA TYR A 102 -15.85 5.57 -21.14
C TYR A 102 -16.64 6.81 -21.56
N ALA A 103 -16.28 7.99 -21.05
CA ALA A 103 -16.86 9.24 -21.56
C ALA A 103 -16.45 9.53 -23.02
N LYS A 104 -15.19 9.24 -23.39
CA LYS A 104 -14.71 9.34 -24.78
C LYS A 104 -15.32 8.27 -25.68
N VAL A 105 -15.40 7.02 -25.20
CA VAL A 105 -16.03 5.91 -25.94
C VAL A 105 -17.46 6.28 -26.31
N MET A 106 -18.20 6.90 -25.40
CA MET A 106 -19.57 7.35 -25.64
C MET A 106 -19.70 8.36 -26.80
N GLN A 107 -18.62 9.06 -27.18
CA GLN A 107 -18.65 9.99 -28.31
C GLN A 107 -18.78 9.27 -29.66
N PHE A 108 -18.37 8.00 -29.74
CA PHE A 108 -18.51 7.18 -30.96
C PHE A 108 -19.90 6.58 -31.14
N ILE A 109 -20.88 6.96 -30.31
CA ILE A 109 -22.24 6.42 -30.38
C ILE A 109 -22.90 6.65 -31.75
N ASP A 110 -22.55 7.75 -32.41
CA ASP A 110 -23.07 8.10 -33.73
C ASP A 110 -22.48 7.25 -34.86
N ASP A 111 -21.30 6.66 -34.64
CA ASP A 111 -20.67 5.73 -35.56
C ASP A 111 -21.17 4.28 -35.38
N VAL A 112 -21.93 3.99 -34.33
CA VAL A 112 -22.50 2.67 -34.06
C VAL A 112 -23.81 2.50 -34.82
N SER A 113 -23.95 1.37 -35.53
CA SER A 113 -25.19 1.02 -36.22
C SER A 113 -26.40 1.02 -35.28
N GLU A 114 -27.56 1.49 -35.77
CA GLU A 114 -28.75 1.71 -34.94
C GLU A 114 -29.19 0.45 -34.19
N ASP A 115 -29.07 -0.73 -34.82
CA ASP A 115 -29.40 -2.04 -34.23
C ASP A 115 -28.52 -2.42 -33.02
N LYS A 116 -27.31 -1.85 -32.92
CA LYS A 116 -26.33 -2.15 -31.85
C LYS A 116 -26.22 -1.02 -30.83
N ARG A 117 -26.76 0.15 -31.13
CA ARG A 117 -26.62 1.37 -30.32
C ARG A 117 -27.07 1.18 -28.87
N GLN A 118 -28.16 0.45 -28.64
CA GLN A 118 -28.64 0.17 -27.28
C GLN A 118 -27.70 -0.75 -26.49
N ARG A 119 -27.15 -1.78 -27.13
CA ARG A 119 -26.16 -2.69 -26.51
C ARG A 119 -24.86 -1.93 -26.20
N PHE A 120 -24.43 -1.07 -27.11
CA PHE A 120 -23.26 -0.21 -26.89
C PHE A 120 -23.45 0.71 -25.67
N LYS A 121 -24.58 1.41 -25.57
CA LYS A 121 -24.93 2.23 -24.39
C LYS A 121 -24.87 1.43 -23.09
N ALA A 122 -25.44 0.23 -23.08
CA ALA A 122 -25.45 -0.63 -21.91
C ALA A 122 -24.03 -0.98 -21.44
N VAL A 123 -23.15 -1.41 -22.37
CA VAL A 123 -21.75 -1.75 -22.06
C VAL A 123 -20.98 -0.54 -21.54
N VAL A 124 -21.15 0.64 -22.15
CA VAL A 124 -20.49 1.87 -21.68
C VAL A 124 -20.99 2.26 -20.28
N SER A 125 -22.29 2.13 -20.01
CA SER A 125 -22.88 2.42 -18.70
C SER A 125 -22.38 1.44 -17.63
N GLU A 126 -22.35 0.14 -17.94
CA GLU A 126 -21.83 -0.89 -17.05
C GLU A 126 -20.34 -0.64 -16.75
N GLY A 127 -19.54 -0.35 -17.77
CA GLY A 127 -18.13 0.01 -17.61
C GLY A 127 -17.93 1.18 -16.66
N LYS A 128 -18.70 2.27 -16.80
CA LYS A 128 -18.64 3.42 -15.88
C LYS A 128 -19.01 3.05 -14.45
N LEU A 129 -20.03 2.21 -14.25
CA LEU A 129 -20.44 1.73 -12.93
C LEU A 129 -19.32 0.90 -12.29
N VAL A 130 -18.69 0.00 -13.06
CA VAL A 130 -17.56 -0.81 -12.59
C VAL A 130 -16.37 0.08 -12.23
N SER A 131 -15.97 1.04 -13.08
CA SER A 131 -14.86 1.95 -12.76
C SER A 131 -15.13 2.77 -11.50
N HIS A 132 -16.38 3.19 -11.26
CA HIS A 132 -16.77 3.89 -10.05
C HIS A 132 -16.71 2.99 -8.80
N ALA A 133 -17.23 1.77 -8.89
CA ALA A 133 -17.16 0.80 -7.80
C ALA A 133 -15.71 0.44 -7.44
N VAL A 134 -14.85 0.25 -8.46
CA VAL A 134 -13.41 0.04 -8.27
C VAL A 134 -12.77 1.25 -7.60
N LEU A 135 -13.10 2.47 -8.03
CA LEU A 135 -12.58 3.69 -7.41
C LEU A 135 -12.94 3.75 -5.92
N GLN A 136 -14.19 3.48 -5.55
CA GLN A 136 -14.62 3.48 -4.15
C GLN A 136 -13.89 2.40 -3.33
N ALA A 137 -13.89 1.15 -3.80
CA ALA A 137 -13.20 0.06 -3.11
C ALA A 137 -11.70 0.34 -2.94
N THR A 138 -11.10 1.03 -3.91
CA THR A 138 -9.71 1.45 -3.86
C THR A 138 -9.50 2.56 -2.83
N ILE A 139 -10.40 3.55 -2.74
CA ILE A 139 -10.33 4.59 -1.70
C ILE A 139 -10.43 3.97 -0.29
N ASP A 140 -11.35 3.02 -0.09
CA ASP A 140 -11.50 2.35 1.20
C ASP A 140 -10.25 1.53 1.58
N ALA A 141 -9.65 0.85 0.60
CA ALA A 141 -8.37 0.17 0.78
C ALA A 141 -7.21 1.15 1.09
N ALA A 142 -7.27 2.38 0.57
CA ALA A 142 -6.26 3.41 0.80
C ALA A 142 -6.30 3.89 2.25
N ASP A 143 -7.50 4.14 2.77
CA ASP A 143 -7.71 4.53 4.16
C ASP A 143 -7.22 3.43 5.10
N ALA A 144 -7.58 2.17 4.84
CA ALA A 144 -7.09 1.03 5.60
C ALA A 144 -5.55 0.94 5.61
N ALA A 145 -4.92 1.03 4.44
CA ALA A 145 -3.46 0.99 4.31
C ALA A 145 -2.78 2.19 5.01
N ALA A 146 -3.36 3.39 4.92
CA ALA A 146 -2.85 4.58 5.58
C ALA A 146 -2.91 4.45 7.12
N ARG A 147 -4.01 3.92 7.65
CA ARG A 147 -4.16 3.63 9.10
C ARG A 147 -3.15 2.59 9.56
N SER A 148 -2.98 1.48 8.82
CA SER A 148 -1.96 0.47 9.14
C SER A 148 -0.55 1.04 9.11
N THR A 149 -0.24 1.92 8.15
CA THR A 149 1.05 2.61 8.09
C THR A 149 1.26 3.51 9.30
N ALA A 150 0.25 4.29 9.68
CA ALA A 150 0.31 5.16 10.86
C ALA A 150 0.55 4.35 12.16
N MET A 151 -0.15 3.22 12.33
CA MET A 151 0.07 2.30 13.46
C MET A 151 1.50 1.76 13.47
N ALA A 152 2.03 1.33 12.31
CA ALA A 152 3.39 0.83 12.20
C ALA A 152 4.44 1.89 12.55
N VAL A 153 4.24 3.15 12.13
CA VAL A 153 5.15 4.25 12.47
C VAL A 153 5.13 4.55 13.97
N VAL A 154 3.96 4.47 14.63
CA VAL A 154 3.87 4.62 16.09
C VAL A 154 4.61 3.49 16.78
N MET A 155 4.41 2.23 16.37
CA MET A 155 5.12 1.07 16.92
C MET A 155 6.64 1.24 16.80
N GLN A 156 7.14 1.61 15.62
CA GLN A 156 8.57 1.84 15.38
C GLN A 156 9.17 2.97 16.24
N ARG A 157 8.36 3.95 16.67
CA ARG A 157 8.82 5.04 17.55
C ARG A 157 8.75 4.69 19.04
N SER A 158 8.00 3.65 19.39
CA SER A 158 7.80 3.19 20.77
C SER A 158 8.71 2.03 21.17
N SER A 159 9.34 1.38 20.19
CA SER A 159 10.41 0.37 20.35
C SER A 159 11.77 1.01 20.55
#